data_AF-A0A0W7X1R5-F1
#
_entry.id   AF-A0A0W7X1R5-F1
#
_cell.length_a   1.000
_cell.length_b   1.000
_cell.length_c   1.000
_cell.angle_alpha   90.00
_cell.angle_beta   90.00
_cell.angle_gamma   90.00
#
_symmetry.space_group_name_H-M   'P 1'
#
loop_
_entity.id
_entity.type
_entity.pdbx_description
1 polymer ?
#
loop_
_entity_poly.entity_id
_entity_poly.type
_entity_poly.pdbx_seq_one_letter_code
_entity_poly.pdbx_strand_id
1 'polypeptide(L)'
;MFRSALLAATLMTVGLSAGPAAAEPSSGPTTVRHFSGSNCPSNSLCIYKDGNFRGGGVAFERGDDRWSLHNVRMNDQMSSWSNDSGVTCYWFEHEHFRGASHDMRNGFRVNLPGNENDTASSIRC
;
A
#
# COMPACT_ATOMS: atom_id res chain seq x y z
N MET A 1 74.33 1.84 -35.23
CA MET A 1 73.26 2.74 -35.71
C MET A 1 71.94 2.00 -35.57
N PHE A 2 70.87 2.76 -35.33
CA PHE A 2 69.46 2.37 -35.11
C PHE A 2 68.95 2.45 -33.66
N ARG A 3 68.10 3.46 -33.51
CA ARG A 3 67.31 3.94 -32.38
C ARG A 3 66.03 3.11 -32.22
N SER A 4 65.31 3.37 -31.12
CA SER A 4 63.85 3.27 -30.91
C SER A 4 63.44 2.19 -29.91
N ALA A 5 62.45 2.35 -29.04
CA ALA A 5 61.71 3.51 -28.54
C ALA A 5 60.98 3.02 -27.27
N LEU A 6 61.03 3.79 -26.18
CA LEU A 6 60.24 3.52 -24.99
C LEU A 6 58.78 3.93 -25.24
N LEU A 7 57.87 2.95 -25.28
CA LEU A 7 56.43 3.20 -25.23
C LEU A 7 56.00 3.32 -23.76
N ALA A 8 55.72 4.55 -23.32
CA ALA A 8 55.04 4.81 -22.07
C ALA A 8 53.53 4.64 -22.27
N ALA A 9 52.94 3.61 -21.65
CA ALA A 9 51.50 3.40 -21.63
C ALA A 9 50.89 4.17 -20.46
N THR A 10 50.29 5.33 -20.75
CA THR A 10 49.46 6.08 -19.79
C THR A 10 48.09 5.41 -19.67
N LEU A 11 47.80 4.80 -18.51
CA LEU A 11 46.47 4.34 -18.15
C LEU A 11 45.55 5.54 -17.86
N MET A 12 44.49 5.71 -18.65
CA MET A 12 43.39 6.61 -18.30
C MET A 12 42.50 5.94 -17.26
N THR A 13 42.44 6.51 -16.06
CA THR A 13 41.49 6.15 -15.01
C THR A 13 40.09 6.64 -15.39
N VAL A 14 39.17 5.71 -15.67
CA VAL A 14 37.74 6.01 -15.85
C VAL A 14 37.14 6.29 -14.47
N GLY A 15 36.78 7.55 -14.20
CA GLY A 15 36.06 7.92 -12.99
C GLY A 15 34.62 7.41 -13.06
N LEU A 16 34.25 6.46 -12.20
CA LEU A 16 32.84 6.13 -11.95
C LEU A 16 32.24 7.26 -11.11
N SER A 17 31.43 8.12 -11.71
CA SER A 17 30.53 8.99 -10.96
C SER A 17 29.38 8.14 -10.40
N ALA A 18 29.43 7.80 -9.12
CA ALA A 18 28.30 7.24 -8.40
C ALA A 18 27.18 8.29 -8.36
N GLY A 19 26.13 8.09 -9.16
CA GLY A 19 24.91 8.90 -9.09
C GLY A 19 24.24 8.75 -7.71
N PRO A 20 23.40 9.70 -7.31
CA PRO A 20 22.68 9.62 -6.05
C PRO A 20 21.79 8.38 -6.05
N ALA A 21 21.99 7.50 -5.08
CA ALA A 21 21.15 6.35 -4.84
C ALA A 21 19.69 6.83 -4.69
N ALA A 22 18.83 6.41 -5.62
CA ALA A 22 17.40 6.52 -5.43
C ALA A 22 17.07 5.75 -4.14
N ALA A 23 16.57 6.46 -3.12
CA ALA A 23 16.09 5.81 -1.91
C ALA A 23 14.98 4.84 -2.31
N GLU A 24 15.27 3.54 -2.22
CA GLU A 24 14.25 2.51 -2.37
C GLU A 24 13.22 2.72 -1.25
N PRO A 25 11.91 2.68 -1.55
CA PRO A 25 10.91 2.74 -0.50
C PRO A 25 11.12 1.55 0.43
N SER A 26 11.51 1.85 1.67
CA SER A 26 11.73 0.90 2.74
C SER A 26 10.48 0.04 2.92
N SER A 27 10.51 -1.16 2.36
CA SER A 27 9.49 -2.19 2.51
C SER A 27 9.71 -2.87 3.87
N GLY A 28 9.45 -2.14 4.95
CA GLY A 28 9.35 -2.74 6.27
C GLY A 28 8.15 -3.68 6.33
N PRO A 29 8.13 -4.68 7.24
CA PRO A 29 6.95 -5.51 7.41
C PRO A 29 5.79 -4.65 7.91
N THR A 30 4.84 -4.33 7.03
CA THR A 30 3.65 -3.58 7.41
C THR A 30 2.83 -4.45 8.35
N THR A 31 2.94 -4.18 9.64
CA THR A 31 2.23 -4.92 10.69
C THR A 31 0.74 -4.64 10.54
N VAL A 32 -0.07 -5.69 10.46
CA VAL A 32 -1.52 -5.57 10.33
C VAL A 32 -2.08 -4.89 11.59
N ARG A 33 -2.80 -3.77 11.40
CA ARG A 33 -3.32 -2.95 12.52
C ARG A 33 -4.80 -3.22 12.75
N HIS A 34 -5.09 -4.19 13.60
CA HIS A 34 -6.45 -4.44 14.05
C HIS A 34 -6.90 -3.42 15.11
N PHE A 35 -8.18 -3.06 15.10
CA PHE A 35 -8.81 -2.21 16.11
C PHE A 35 -10.20 -2.72 16.49
N SER A 36 -10.73 -2.27 17.63
CA SER A 36 -12.05 -2.68 18.16
C SER A 36 -13.07 -1.54 18.16
N GLY A 37 -14.35 -1.89 18.09
CA GLY A 37 -15.46 -0.94 18.14
C GLY A 37 -15.39 0.09 17.02
N SER A 38 -15.39 1.38 17.38
CA SER A 38 -15.29 2.50 16.43
C SER A 38 -13.94 3.21 16.46
N ASN A 39 -12.93 2.63 17.13
CA ASN A 39 -11.63 3.26 17.38
C ASN A 39 -10.70 3.17 16.16
N CYS A 40 -11.11 3.76 15.03
CA CYS A 40 -10.26 3.87 13.87
C CYS A 40 -9.00 4.67 14.21
N PRO A 41 -7.79 4.09 14.02
CA PRO A 41 -6.56 4.81 14.28
C PRO A 41 -6.43 6.05 13.39
N SER A 42 -5.80 7.10 13.93
CA SER A 42 -5.55 8.34 13.20
C SER A 42 -4.76 8.10 11.91
N ASN A 43 -4.97 8.97 10.93
CA ASN A 43 -4.19 9.01 9.69
C ASN A 43 -4.23 7.70 8.87
N SER A 44 -5.36 7.00 8.92
CA SER A 44 -5.53 5.66 8.34
C SER A 44 -6.83 5.55 7.52
N LEU A 45 -6.85 4.60 6.59
CA LEU A 45 -8.08 3.99 6.09
C LEU A 45 -8.50 2.91 7.07
N CYS A 46 -9.76 2.89 7.48
CA CYS A 46 -10.32 1.82 8.31
C CYS A 46 -11.45 1.13 7.58
N ILE A 47 -11.35 -0.19 7.47
CA ILE A 47 -12.44 -1.06 7.03
C ILE A 47 -13.05 -1.72 8.27
N TYR A 48 -14.37 -1.75 8.35
CA TYR A 48 -15.12 -2.20 9.53
C TYR A 48 -15.94 -3.44 9.21
N LYS A 49 -16.05 -4.33 10.20
CA LYS A 49 -16.87 -5.54 10.09
C LYS A 49 -18.36 -5.30 10.09
N ASP A 50 -18.78 -4.19 10.70
CA ASP A 50 -20.19 -3.85 10.82
C ASP A 50 -20.49 -2.54 10.08
N GLY A 51 -21.77 -2.34 9.77
CA GLY A 51 -22.27 -1.04 9.35
C GLY A 51 -22.12 0.02 10.45
N ASN A 52 -22.17 1.27 10.02
CA ASN A 52 -22.08 2.49 10.84
C ASN A 52 -20.74 2.63 11.57
N PHE A 53 -19.64 2.15 10.98
CA PHE A 53 -18.27 2.37 11.46
C PHE A 53 -18.04 1.75 12.85
N ARG A 54 -18.48 0.51 13.04
CA ARG A 54 -18.48 -0.24 14.31
C ARG A 54 -17.91 -1.65 14.14
N GLY A 55 -17.89 -2.43 15.22
CA GLY A 55 -17.46 -3.84 15.18
C GLY A 55 -15.94 -4.05 15.17
N GLY A 56 -15.16 -2.99 15.08
CA GLY A 56 -13.72 -3.07 14.85
C GLY A 56 -13.39 -3.45 13.40
N GLY A 57 -12.11 -3.69 13.14
CA GLY A 57 -11.66 -4.00 11.78
C GLY A 57 -10.15 -3.91 11.62
N VAL A 58 -9.72 -3.46 10.44
CA VAL A 58 -8.32 -3.32 10.07
C VAL A 58 -8.06 -1.91 9.54
N ALA A 59 -6.94 -1.33 9.97
CA ALA A 59 -6.48 -0.03 9.52
C ALA A 59 -5.30 -0.18 8.56
N PHE A 60 -5.33 0.58 7.47
CA PHE A 60 -4.29 0.68 6.44
C PHE A 60 -3.72 2.09 6.44
N GLU A 61 -2.40 2.19 6.36
CA GLU A 61 -1.72 3.47 6.12
C GLU A 61 -1.58 3.68 4.61
N ARG A 62 -1.23 4.91 4.21
CA ARG A 62 -0.86 5.20 2.83
C ARG A 62 0.35 4.36 2.42
N GLY A 63 0.24 3.60 1.34
CA GLY A 63 1.21 2.64 0.82
C GLY A 63 1.07 1.23 1.39
N ASP A 64 0.12 0.96 2.29
CA ASP A 64 -0.20 -0.38 2.79
C ASP A 64 -1.17 -1.15 1.87
N ASP A 65 -0.69 -1.48 0.68
CA ASP A 65 -1.43 -2.29 -0.28
C ASP A 65 -1.58 -3.75 0.21
N ARG A 66 -2.81 -4.27 0.19
CA ARG A 66 -3.13 -5.66 0.48
C ARG A 66 -3.77 -6.34 -0.71
N TRP A 67 -2.97 -7.17 -1.36
CA TRP A 67 -3.42 -8.03 -2.46
C TRP A 67 -4.42 -9.10 -2.02
N SER A 68 -4.52 -9.42 -0.72
CA SER A 68 -5.55 -10.32 -0.17
C SER A 68 -5.93 -9.91 1.25
N LEU A 69 -7.23 -9.87 1.53
CA LEU A 69 -7.77 -9.61 2.86
C LEU A 69 -7.90 -10.88 3.72
N HIS A 70 -7.64 -12.08 3.20
CA HIS A 70 -7.64 -13.32 3.99
C HIS A 70 -6.56 -13.28 5.09
N ASN A 71 -5.38 -12.75 4.77
CA ASN A 71 -4.24 -12.66 5.70
C ASN A 71 -4.51 -11.75 6.89
N VAL A 72 -5.47 -10.84 6.75
CA VAL A 72 -5.91 -9.91 7.82
C VAL A 72 -7.33 -10.25 8.31
N ARG A 73 -7.85 -11.43 7.96
CA ARG A 73 -9.16 -11.94 8.38
C ARG A 73 -10.31 -10.95 8.12
N MET A 74 -10.25 -10.20 7.01
CA MET A 74 -11.29 -9.26 6.56
C MET A 74 -11.79 -9.54 5.15
N ASN A 75 -11.42 -10.66 4.55
CA ASN A 75 -12.00 -11.08 3.27
C ASN A 75 -13.51 -11.21 3.43
N ASP A 76 -14.26 -10.58 2.53
CA ASP A 76 -15.71 -10.67 2.46
C ASP A 76 -16.39 -10.39 3.81
N GLN A 77 -15.89 -9.38 4.52
CA GLN A 77 -16.36 -8.99 5.86
C GLN A 77 -16.49 -7.49 6.04
N MET A 78 -16.10 -6.68 5.05
CA MET A 78 -16.21 -5.23 5.18
C MET A 78 -17.66 -4.81 4.94
N SER A 79 -18.26 -4.13 5.91
CA SER A 79 -19.61 -3.55 5.77
C SER A 79 -19.66 -2.03 5.83
N SER A 80 -18.61 -1.39 6.31
CA SER A 80 -18.43 0.05 6.20
C SER A 80 -16.96 0.43 6.21
N TRP A 81 -16.66 1.66 5.80
CA TRP A 81 -15.30 2.18 5.82
C TRP A 81 -15.25 3.67 6.13
N SER A 82 -14.11 4.11 6.66
CA SER A 82 -13.77 5.53 6.84
C SER A 82 -12.35 5.77 6.37
N ASN A 83 -12.10 6.85 5.64
CA ASN A 83 -10.75 7.17 5.18
C ASN A 83 -10.29 8.53 5.68
N ASP A 84 -9.31 8.55 6.57
CA ASP A 84 -8.60 9.74 7.01
C ASP A 84 -7.08 9.61 6.74
N SER A 85 -6.66 8.78 5.78
CA SER A 85 -5.25 8.50 5.44
C SER A 85 -4.51 9.63 4.74
N GLY A 86 -5.24 10.65 4.25
CA GLY A 86 -4.71 11.73 3.44
C GLY A 86 -4.64 11.43 1.93
N VAL A 87 -5.04 10.24 1.48
CA VAL A 87 -5.09 9.85 0.05
C VAL A 87 -6.39 9.12 -0.30
N THR A 88 -6.72 9.04 -1.59
CA THR A 88 -7.79 8.15 -2.07
C THR A 88 -7.25 6.73 -2.15
N CYS A 89 -7.92 5.81 -1.46
CA CYS A 89 -7.65 4.38 -1.53
C CYS A 89 -8.72 3.67 -2.35
N TYR A 90 -8.56 2.38 -2.58
CA TYR A 90 -9.47 1.58 -3.39
C TYR A 90 -9.67 0.21 -2.74
N TRP A 91 -10.90 -0.30 -2.80
CA TRP A 91 -11.17 -1.70 -2.52
C TRP A 91 -11.67 -2.41 -3.79
N PHE A 92 -11.44 -3.73 -3.83
CA PHE A 92 -11.75 -4.58 -4.97
C PHE A 92 -12.49 -5.83 -4.52
N GLU A 93 -13.45 -6.28 -5.32
CA GLU A 93 -14.26 -7.48 -5.07
C GLU A 93 -13.45 -8.78 -5.10
N HIS A 94 -12.29 -8.78 -5.75
CA HIS A 94 -11.43 -9.95 -5.85
C HIS A 94 -10.02 -9.66 -5.36
N GLU A 95 -9.31 -10.72 -5.03
CA GLU A 95 -7.89 -10.64 -4.69
C GLU A 95 -7.05 -10.13 -5.86
N HIS A 96 -5.84 -9.68 -5.52
CA HIS A 96 -4.85 -9.14 -6.45
C HIS A 96 -5.38 -7.93 -7.26
N PHE A 97 -6.23 -7.12 -6.63
CA PHE A 97 -6.75 -5.86 -7.19
C PHE A 97 -7.58 -6.06 -8.46
N ARG A 98 -8.43 -7.10 -8.49
CA ARG A 98 -9.27 -7.45 -9.64
C ARG A 98 -10.76 -7.37 -9.32
N GLY A 99 -11.60 -7.50 -10.33
CA GLY A 99 -13.05 -7.36 -10.21
C GLY A 99 -13.49 -5.90 -10.26
N ALA A 100 -14.71 -5.61 -9.82
CA ALA A 100 -15.11 -4.21 -9.67
C ALA A 100 -14.23 -3.52 -8.61
N SER A 101 -13.98 -2.23 -8.84
CA SER A 101 -13.17 -1.39 -7.97
C SER A 101 -13.97 -0.19 -7.52
N HIS A 102 -13.80 0.21 -6.27
CA HIS A 102 -14.55 1.29 -5.66
C HIS A 102 -13.60 2.27 -4.98
N ASP A 103 -13.83 3.58 -5.17
CA ASP A 103 -13.01 4.61 -4.57
C ASP A 103 -13.38 4.86 -3.10
N MET A 104 -12.35 4.95 -2.28
CA MET A 104 -12.42 5.29 -0.86
C MET A 104 -11.76 6.64 -0.68
N ARG A 105 -12.49 7.72 -0.99
CA ARG A 105 -11.93 9.08 -0.97
C ARG A 105 -11.56 9.53 0.44
N ASN A 106 -10.46 10.26 0.57
CA ASN A 106 -10.07 10.85 1.85
C ASN A 106 -11.15 11.81 2.41
N GLY A 107 -11.43 11.73 3.70
CA GLY A 107 -12.44 12.48 4.44
C GLY A 107 -13.83 11.82 4.43
N PHE A 108 -14.03 10.73 3.69
CA PHE A 108 -15.33 10.09 3.53
C PHE A 108 -15.52 8.91 4.48
N ARG A 109 -16.79 8.64 4.78
CA ARG A 109 -17.30 7.56 5.63
C ARG A 109 -18.51 6.97 4.92
N VAL A 110 -18.48 5.69 4.60
CA VAL A 110 -19.52 5.04 3.78
C VAL A 110 -19.96 3.71 4.39
N ASN A 111 -21.27 3.53 4.48
CA ASN A 111 -21.89 2.22 4.65
C ASN A 111 -22.06 1.58 3.29
N LEU A 112 -21.61 0.34 3.13
CA LEU A 112 -21.79 -0.35 1.85
C LEU A 112 -23.28 -0.68 1.65
N PRO A 113 -23.81 -0.56 0.41
CA PRO A 113 -25.13 -1.05 0.10
C PRO A 113 -25.15 -2.58 0.19
N GLY A 114 -26.34 -3.17 0.38
CA GLY A 114 -26.47 -4.61 0.64
C GLY A 114 -25.90 -5.53 -0.44
N ASN A 115 -25.78 -5.07 -1.69
CA ASN A 115 -25.18 -5.82 -2.79
C ASN A 115 -23.65 -5.73 -2.87
N GLU A 116 -23.02 -4.78 -2.16
CA GLU A 116 -21.56 -4.62 -2.07
C GLU A 116 -21.05 -4.98 -0.66
N ASN A 117 -21.97 -5.17 0.29
CA ASN A 117 -21.64 -5.55 1.64
C ASN A 117 -20.92 -6.91 1.66
N ASP A 118 -19.83 -7.01 2.42
CA ASP A 118 -19.12 -8.26 2.63
C ASP A 118 -18.57 -8.88 1.32
N THR A 119 -18.13 -8.06 0.35
CA THR A 119 -17.54 -8.53 -0.92
C THR A 119 -16.08 -8.13 -1.14
N ALA A 120 -15.54 -7.25 -0.30
CA ALA A 120 -14.17 -6.77 -0.48
C ALA A 120 -13.14 -7.88 -0.20
N SER A 121 -12.23 -8.07 -1.14
CA SER A 121 -11.18 -9.10 -1.09
C SER A 121 -9.75 -8.55 -1.22
N SER A 122 -9.57 -7.32 -1.73
CA SER A 122 -8.27 -6.63 -1.70
C SER A 122 -8.39 -5.10 -1.58
N ILE A 123 -7.32 -4.45 -1.10
CA ILE A 123 -7.24 -3.00 -0.82
C ILE A 123 -5.96 -2.43 -1.41
N ARG A 124 -6.05 -1.29 -2.11
CA ARG A 124 -4.90 -0.48 -2.53
C ARG A 124 -4.97 0.88 -1.86
N CYS A 125 -4.02 1.17 -0.98
CA CYS A 125 -3.99 2.33 -0.10
C CYS A 125 -2.52 2.66 0.14
#